data_AF-A0A958ITN1-F1
#
_entry.id   AF-A0A958ITN1-F1
#
_cell.length_a   1.000
_cell.length_b   1.000
_cell.length_c   1.000
_cell.angle_alpha   90.00
_cell.angle_beta   90.00
_cell.angle_gamma   90.00
#
_symmetry.space_group_name_H-M   'P 1'
#
loop_
_entity.id
_entity.type
_entity.pdbx_description
1 polymer ?
#
loop_
_entity_poly.entity_id
_entity_poly.type
_entity_poly.pdbx_seq_one_letter_code
_entity_poly.pdbx_strand_id
1 'polypeptide(L)'
;AAGKLLIARRKAGLANGGKWEFPGGKLQQGESPEACLEREIAEELGISIAVERPYLLVNHEYPDKSILLISYICRFRGGEW
;
A
#
# COMPACT_ATOMS: atom_id res chain seq x y z
N ALA A 1 -17.41 2.71 -16.71
CA ALA A 1 -16.23 3.59 -16.60
C ALA A 1 -15.09 2.79 -16.00
N ALA A 2 -13.89 2.81 -16.59
CA ALA A 2 -12.73 2.14 -16.01
C ALA A 2 -12.23 2.94 -14.80
N GLY A 3 -12.13 2.29 -13.63
CA GLY A 3 -11.51 2.89 -12.45
C GLY A 3 -10.02 3.10 -12.69
N LYS A 4 -9.43 4.13 -12.07
CA LYS A 4 -7.98 4.32 -12.04
C LYS A 4 -7.41 3.57 -10.83
N LEU A 5 -6.22 3.01 -10.99
CA LEU A 5 -5.48 2.32 -9.92
C LEU A 5 -4.22 3.13 -9.60
N LEU A 6 -3.97 3.36 -8.32
CA LEU A 6 -2.75 4.00 -7.86
C LEU A 6 -1.66 2.93 -7.70
N ILE A 7 -0.58 3.09 -8.44
CA ILE A 7 0.62 2.24 -8.37
C ILE A 7 1.85 3.14 -8.28
N ALA A 8 2.81 2.74 -7.46
CA ALA A 8 4.08 3.44 -7.29
C ALA A 8 5.20 2.67 -7.99
N ARG A 9 6.28 3.38 -8.36
CA ARG A 9 7.47 2.76 -8.95
C ARG A 9 8.61 2.76 -7.94
N ARG A 10 9.15 1.58 -7.63
CA ARG A 10 10.26 1.43 -6.67
C ARG A 10 11.48 2.23 -7.12
N LYS A 11 12.08 2.98 -6.18
CA LYS A 11 13.36 3.69 -6.40
C LYS A 11 14.42 2.74 -6.96
N ALA A 12 15.19 3.23 -7.93
CA ALA A 12 16.31 2.48 -8.50
C ALA A 12 17.37 2.22 -7.41
N GLY A 13 17.97 1.02 -7.40
CA GLY A 13 19.04 0.64 -6.44
C GLY A 13 18.59 -0.16 -5.21
N LEU A 14 17.28 -0.34 -4.98
CA LEU A 14 16.77 -1.28 -3.98
C LEU A 14 16.48 -2.66 -4.60
N ALA A 15 16.32 -3.69 -3.76
CA ALA A 15 15.79 -4.98 -4.22
C ALA A 15 14.45 -4.74 -4.96
N ASN A 16 14.33 -5.30 -6.18
CA ASN A 16 13.22 -5.06 -7.11
C ASN A 16 13.07 -3.61 -7.62
N GLY A 17 14.13 -2.80 -7.60
CA GLY A 17 14.12 -1.42 -8.11
C GLY A 17 13.60 -1.32 -9.56
N GLY A 18 12.81 -0.29 -9.83
CA GLY A 18 12.24 -0.02 -11.15
C GLY A 18 10.94 -0.78 -11.48
N LYS A 19 10.51 -1.75 -10.65
CA LYS A 19 9.21 -2.41 -10.76
C LYS A 19 8.07 -1.55 -10.20
N TRP A 20 6.86 -1.81 -10.67
CA TRP A 20 5.63 -1.25 -10.13
C TRP A 20 5.18 -2.02 -8.89
N GLU A 21 4.62 -1.31 -7.92
CA GLU A 21 4.04 -1.87 -6.71
C GLU A 21 2.81 -1.10 -6.25
N PHE A 22 2.05 -1.70 -5.35
CA PHE A 22 1.05 -0.97 -4.60
C PHE A 22 1.72 -0.16 -3.50
N PRO A 23 1.39 1.14 -3.37
CA PRO A 23 1.88 1.94 -2.25
C PRO A 23 1.24 1.48 -0.94
N GLY A 24 1.96 1.67 0.16
CA GLY A 24 1.61 1.17 1.48
C GLY A 24 2.85 0.64 2.18
N GLY A 25 2.67 0.15 3.41
CA GLY A 25 3.81 -0.23 4.23
C GLY A 25 3.51 -1.22 5.32
N LYS A 26 4.33 -1.19 6.36
CA LYS A 26 4.34 -2.21 7.41
C LYS A 26 3.49 -1.77 8.59
N LEU A 27 2.59 -2.66 9.00
CA LEU A 27 1.78 -2.48 10.20
C LEU A 27 2.65 -2.25 11.44
N GLN A 28 2.33 -1.21 12.21
CA GLN A 28 2.95 -0.95 13.50
C GLN A 28 2.19 -1.67 14.64
N GLN A 29 2.85 -1.85 15.78
CA GLN A 29 2.23 -2.54 16.92
C GLN A 29 1.05 -1.73 17.46
N GLY A 30 -0.12 -2.38 17.56
CA GLY A 30 -1.36 -1.74 18.04
C GLY A 30 -2.10 -0.90 16.99
N GLU A 31 -1.58 -0.81 15.77
CA GLU A 31 -2.21 -0.12 14.65
C GLU A 31 -3.20 -1.04 13.92
N SER A 32 -4.35 -0.51 13.45
CA SER A 32 -5.22 -1.27 12.57
C SER A 32 -4.67 -1.25 11.14
N PRO A 33 -4.91 -2.29 10.32
CA PRO A 33 -4.46 -2.29 8.92
C PRO A 33 -4.94 -1.08 8.12
N GLU A 34 -6.17 -0.60 8.38
CA GLU A 34 -6.74 0.58 7.76
C GLU A 34 -5.97 1.84 8.13
N ALA A 35 -5.69 2.04 9.44
CA ALA A 35 -4.95 3.19 9.92
C ALA A 35 -3.50 3.19 9.39
N CYS A 36 -2.87 2.01 9.33
CA CYS A 36 -1.56 1.83 8.71
C CYS A 36 -1.56 2.27 7.26
N LEU A 37 -2.56 1.83 6.48
CA LEU A 37 -2.60 2.17 5.06
C LEU A 37 -2.83 3.68 4.86
N GLU A 38 -3.72 4.30 5.63
CA GLU A 38 -3.94 5.76 5.55
C GLU A 38 -2.65 6.55 5.89
N ARG A 39 -1.93 6.14 6.95
CA ARG A 39 -0.67 6.76 7.35
C ARG A 39 0.42 6.61 6.28
N GLU A 40 0.67 5.39 5.82
CA GLU A 40 1.73 5.10 4.84
C GLU A 40 1.51 5.86 3.54
N ILE A 41 0.27 5.89 3.03
CA ILE A 41 -0.06 6.64 1.81
C ILE A 41 0.13 8.15 1.98
N ALA A 42 -0.20 8.69 3.16
CA ALA A 42 0.04 10.10 3.47
C ALA A 42 1.53 10.43 3.56
N GLU A 43 2.31 9.57 4.23
CA GLU A 43 3.77 9.75 4.43
C GLU A 43 4.56 9.59 3.13
N GLU A 44 4.24 8.59 2.31
CA GLU A 44 4.99 8.28 1.09
C GLU A 44 4.62 9.15 -0.10
N LEU A 45 3.33 9.49 -0.24
CA LEU A 45 2.79 10.12 -1.44
C LEU A 45 2.15 11.50 -1.20
N GLY A 46 2.00 11.94 0.06
CA GLY A 46 1.27 13.19 0.36
C GLY A 46 -0.23 13.12 0.06
N ILE A 47 -0.78 11.90 -0.06
CA ILE A 47 -2.16 11.65 -0.45
C ILE A 47 -3.00 11.26 0.78
N SER A 48 -4.20 11.80 0.87
CA SER A 48 -5.24 11.33 1.78
C SER A 48 -6.20 10.38 1.08
N ILE A 49 -6.44 9.23 1.70
CA ILE A 49 -7.44 8.24 1.26
C ILE A 49 -8.43 7.95 2.39
N ALA A 50 -9.53 7.27 2.06
CA ALA A 50 -10.37 6.56 3.01
C ALA A 50 -10.41 5.09 2.64
N VAL A 51 -10.08 4.22 3.59
CA VAL A 51 -10.16 2.77 3.37
C VAL A 51 -11.62 2.32 3.43
N GLU A 52 -12.12 1.65 2.38
CA GLU A 52 -13.53 1.25 2.31
C GLU A 52 -13.75 -0.21 2.69
N ARG A 53 -13.06 -1.13 2.03
CA ARG A 53 -13.21 -2.58 2.25
C ARG A 53 -11.95 -3.34 1.84
N PRO A 54 -11.69 -4.50 2.48
CA PRO A 54 -10.65 -5.40 2.00
C PRO A 54 -10.94 -5.84 0.57
N TYR A 55 -9.88 -5.99 -0.21
CA TYR A 55 -9.93 -6.44 -1.60
C TYR A 55 -9.30 -7.81 -1.75
N LEU A 56 -8.06 -7.95 -1.30
CA LEU A 56 -7.27 -9.15 -1.49
C LEU A 56 -6.37 -9.38 -0.29
N LEU A 57 -6.25 -10.65 0.11
CA LEU A 57 -5.30 -11.10 1.11
C LEU A 57 -4.36 -12.10 0.44
N VAL A 58 -3.06 -11.83 0.48
CA VAL A 58 -2.04 -12.72 -0.07
C VAL A 58 -1.03 -13.07 1.02
N ASN A 59 -0.98 -14.34 1.39
CA ASN A 59 0.16 -14.86 2.16
C ASN A 59 1.27 -15.24 1.18
N HIS A 60 2.44 -14.65 1.33
CA HIS A 60 3.61 -14.93 0.50
C HIS A 60 4.77 -15.42 1.38
N GLU A 61 5.28 -16.60 1.06
CA GLU A 61 6.38 -17.22 1.78
C GLU A 61 7.68 -17.03 0.99
N TYR A 62 8.61 -16.29 1.60
CA TYR A 62 10.01 -16.26 1.20
C TYR A 62 10.78 -17.32 1.98
N PRO A 63 11.96 -17.77 1.50
CA PRO A 63 12.78 -18.75 2.22
C PRO A 63 13.12 -18.35 3.67
N ASP A 64 13.20 -17.06 3.95
CA ASP A 64 13.63 -16.47 5.23
C ASP A 64 12.49 -15.83 6.05
N LYS A 65 11.30 -15.62 5.45
CA LYS A 65 10.17 -14.95 6.10
C LYS A 65 8.84 -15.19 5.41
N SER A 66 7.75 -15.06 6.16
CA SER A 66 6.39 -15.01 5.61
C SER A 66 5.83 -13.59 5.71
N ILE A 67 5.18 -13.13 4.65
CA ILE A 67 4.56 -11.81 4.59
C ILE A 67 3.09 -11.97 4.22
N LEU A 68 2.21 -11.37 5.04
CA LEU A 68 0.81 -11.22 4.74
C LEU A 68 0.57 -9.83 4.13
N LEU A 69 0.19 -9.79 2.85
CA LEU A 69 -0.19 -8.58 2.15
C LEU A 69 -1.71 -8.44 2.20
N ILE A 70 -2.18 -7.33 2.76
CA ILE A 70 -3.60 -6.97 2.81
C ILE A 70 -3.82 -5.76 1.90
N SER A 71 -4.61 -5.94 0.83
CA SER A 71 -4.95 -4.88 -0.10
C SER A 71 -6.38 -4.43 0.12
N TYR A 72 -6.64 -3.13 -0.05
CA TYR A 72 -7.94 -2.53 0.19
C TYR A 72 -8.43 -1.73 -1.02
N ILE A 73 -9.74 -1.71 -1.21
CA ILE A 73 -10.38 -0.68 -2.03
C ILE A 73 -10.45 0.59 -1.21
N CYS A 74 -9.93 1.68 -1.78
CA CYS A 74 -9.83 2.97 -1.11
C CYS A 74 -10.46 4.07 -1.97
N ARG A 75 -10.99 5.10 -1.31
CA ARG A 75 -11.47 6.32 -1.94
C ARG A 75 -10.43 7.41 -1.79
N PHE A 76 -10.06 8.06 -2.89
CA PHE A 76 -9.21 9.25 -2.85
C PHE A 76 -9.95 10.42 -2.18
N ARG A 77 -9.28 11.11 -1.24
CA ARG A 77 -9.84 12.27 -0.52
C ARG A 77 -9.17 13.59 -0.86
N GLY A 78 -7.93 13.58 -1.36
CA GLY A 78 -7.19 14.79 -1.69
C GLY A 78 -5.67 14.60 -1.55
N GLY A 79 -4.91 15.61 -1.97
CA GLY A 79 -3.44 15.58 -2.00
C GLY A 79 -2.88 15.81 -3.41
N GLU A 80 -1.59 16.11 -3.48
CA GLU A 80 -0.84 16.30 -4.73
C GLU A 80 0.39 15.38 -4.73
N TRP A 81 0.69 14.80 -5.90
CA TRP A 81 1.77 13.83 -6.11
C TRP A 81 2.65 14.18 -7.31
#